data_AF-A0A0N5CHA1-F1
#
_entry.id   AF-A0A0N5CHA1-F1
#
_cell.length_a   1.000
_cell.length_b   1.000
_cell.length_c   1.000
_cell.angle_alpha   90.00
_cell.angle_beta   90.00
_cell.angle_gamma   90.00
#
_symmetry.space_group_name_H-M   'P 1'
#
loop_
_entity.id
_entity.type
_entity.pdbx_description
1 polymer ?
#
loop_
_entity_poly.entity_id
_entity_poly.type
_entity_poly.pdbx_seq_one_letter_code
_entity_poly.pdbx_strand_id
1 'polypeptide(L)'
;MQVDSEYILVIVDEYSKFVVTSVCKKQNGPTLKLILMKCFSMLGFPKTLRSDNGSAFIAEYVTDYLASVNVEQQFSSPHNHTSNAIVERFNRTLRAAIRIRKEN
;
A
#
# COMPACT_ATOMS: atom_id res chain seq x y z
N MET A 1 -4.88 5.44 0.78
CA MET A 1 -5.71 6.62 0.40
C MET A 1 -7.04 6.55 1.15
N GLN A 2 -7.67 7.68 1.53
CA GLN A 2 -8.98 7.68 2.21
C GLN A 2 -10.13 7.93 1.24
N VAL A 3 -11.21 7.17 1.32
CA VAL A 3 -12.48 7.38 0.59
C VAL A 3 -13.61 7.32 1.63
N ASP A 4 -14.35 8.42 1.79
CA ASP A 4 -15.33 8.63 2.86
C ASP A 4 -14.73 8.35 4.26
N SER A 5 -15.30 7.42 5.01
CA SER A 5 -14.86 6.99 6.34
C SER A 5 -13.91 5.78 6.32
N GLU A 6 -13.51 5.32 5.13
CA GLU A 6 -12.64 4.14 4.98
C GLU A 6 -11.29 4.48 4.36
N TYR A 7 -10.28 3.69 4.71
CA TYR A 7 -8.96 3.74 4.11
C TYR A 7 -8.79 2.58 3.14
N ILE A 8 -8.15 2.84 2.02
CA ILE A 8 -7.81 1.84 1.02
C ILE A 8 -6.28 1.82 0.91
N LEU A 9 -5.67 0.69 1.28
CA LEU A 9 -4.29 0.39 0.95
C LEU A 9 -4.24 -0.01 -0.52
N VAL A 10 -3.29 0.56 -1.25
CA VAL A 10 -3.02 0.24 -2.65
C VAL A 10 -1.56 -0.19 -2.74
N ILE A 11 -1.33 -1.40 -3.24
CA ILE A 11 -0.01 -1.97 -3.47
C ILE A 11 0.09 -2.22 -4.97
N VAL A 12 1.15 -1.71 -5.59
CA VAL A 12 1.40 -1.86 -7.01
C VAL A 12 2.71 -2.60 -7.19
N ASP A 13 2.70 -3.67 -7.98
CA ASP A 13 3.93 -4.28 -8.47
C ASP A 13 4.56 -3.38 -9.53
N GLU A 14 5.78 -2.89 -9.27
CA GLU A 14 6.44 -1.91 -10.15
C GLU A 14 6.74 -2.48 -11.55
N TYR A 15 6.90 -3.80 -11.71
CA TYR A 15 7.21 -4.41 -13.00
C TYR A 15 5.96 -4.65 -13.86
N SER A 16 5.05 -5.49 -13.38
CA SER A 16 3.83 -5.91 -14.10
C SER A 16 2.72 -4.86 -14.09
N LYS A 17 2.80 -3.88 -13.19
CA LYS A 17 1.72 -2.94 -12.87
C LYS A 17 0.47 -3.61 -12.30
N PHE A 18 0.59 -4.87 -11.83
CA PHE A 18 -0.48 -5.53 -11.12
C PHE A 18 -0.78 -4.79 -9.80
N VAL A 19 -2.07 -4.62 -9.49
CA VAL A 19 -2.50 -3.82 -8.34
C VAL A 19 -3.33 -4.66 -7.39
N VAL A 20 -2.99 -4.59 -6.10
CA VAL A 20 -3.80 -5.10 -5.00
C VAL A 20 -4.34 -3.94 -4.19
N THR A 21 -5.62 -4.03 -3.85
CA THR A 21 -6.27 -3.06 -2.98
C THR A 21 -6.90 -3.76 -1.80
N SER A 22 -6.77 -3.18 -0.59
CA SER A 22 -7.44 -3.66 0.60
C SER A 22 -8.07 -2.51 1.36
N VAL A 23 -9.33 -2.67 1.75
CA VAL A 23 -10.05 -1.71 2.59
C VAL A 23 -9.70 -1.95 4.06
N CYS A 24 -9.51 -0.87 4.81
CA CYS A 24 -9.30 -0.90 6.25
C CYS A 24 -9.91 0.32 6.94
N LYS A 25 -10.34 0.15 8.20
CA LYS A 25 -10.93 1.22 9.01
C LYS A 25 -9.90 2.04 9.79
N LYS A 26 -8.67 1.54 9.89
CA LYS A 26 -7.59 2.14 10.70
C LYS A 26 -6.29 2.16 9.91
N GLN A 27 -5.61 3.30 9.92
CA GLN A 27 -4.27 3.48 9.36
C GLN A 27 -3.22 3.29 10.46
N ASN A 28 -2.99 2.04 10.89
CA ASN A 28 -2.00 1.71 11.92
C ASN A 28 -1.16 0.47 11.55
N GLY A 29 -0.01 0.32 12.21
CA GLY A 29 0.96 -0.75 11.95
C GLY A 29 0.37 -2.17 12.04
N PRO A 30 -0.35 -2.55 13.12
CA PRO A 30 -0.93 -3.88 13.23
C PRO A 30 -1.91 -4.24 12.10
N THR A 31 -2.75 -3.27 11.71
CA THR A 31 -3.69 -3.46 10.59
C THR A 31 -2.94 -3.62 9.27
N LEU A 32 -1.93 -2.79 9.03
CA LEU A 32 -1.11 -2.85 7.83
C LEU A 32 -0.36 -4.19 7.73
N LYS A 33 0.27 -4.64 8.82
CA LYS A 33 0.95 -5.95 8.90
C LYS A 33 0.02 -7.08 8.45
N LEU A 34 -1.21 -7.14 8.99
CA LEU A 34 -2.15 -8.19 8.64
C LEU A 34 -2.51 -8.19 7.14
N ILE A 35 -2.66 -6.99 6.55
CA ILE A 35 -2.94 -6.85 5.13
C ILE A 35 -1.73 -7.30 4.29
N LEU A 36 -0.51 -6.90 4.66
CA LEU A 36 0.72 -7.34 3.99
C LEU A 36 0.91 -8.84 4.07
N MET A 37 0.66 -9.45 5.24
CA MET A 37 0.70 -10.92 5.42
C MET A 37 -0.23 -11.64 4.43
N LYS A 38 -1.47 -11.17 4.31
CA LYS A 38 -2.43 -11.75 3.36
C LYS A 38 -1.99 -11.55 1.91
N CYS A 39 -1.53 -10.35 1.57
CA CYS A 39 -1.07 -10.01 0.23
C CYS A 39 0.12 -10.87 -0.21
N PHE A 40 1.17 -10.94 0.62
CA PHE A 40 2.39 -11.67 0.30
C PHE A 40 2.17 -13.19 0.29
N SER A 41 1.27 -13.71 1.14
CA SER A 41 0.91 -15.13 1.10
C SER A 41 0.19 -15.51 -0.19
N MET A 42 -0.53 -14.57 -0.81
CA MET A 42 -1.28 -14.81 -2.05
C MET A 42 -0.42 -14.61 -3.31
N LEU A 43 0.45 -13.61 -3.32
CA LEU A 43 1.20 -13.21 -4.53
C LEU A 43 2.68 -13.62 -4.51
N GLY A 44 3.17 -14.08 -3.37
CA GLY A 44 4.59 -14.23 -3.09
C GLY A 44 5.19 -13.00 -2.41
N PHE A 45 6.42 -13.19 -1.91
CA PHE A 45 7.15 -12.16 -1.18
C PHE A 45 7.96 -11.29 -2.15
N PRO A 46 7.81 -9.96 -2.12
CA PRO A 46 8.64 -9.08 -2.94
C PRO A 46 10.06 -9.03 -2.38
N LYS A 47 11.02 -8.59 -3.20
CA LYS A 47 12.38 -8.28 -2.68
C LYS A 47 12.38 -7.03 -1.80
N THR A 48 11.59 -6.03 -2.20
CA THR A 48 11.56 -4.71 -1.59
C THR A 48 10.13 -4.21 -1.52
N LEU A 49 9.73 -3.67 -0.37
CA LEU A 49 8.52 -2.87 -0.21
C LEU A 49 8.93 -1.39 -0.11
N ARG A 50 8.44 -0.58 -1.06
CA ARG A 50 8.63 0.87 -1.05
C ARG A 50 7.36 1.58 -0.62
N SER A 51 7.47 2.52 0.32
CA SER A 51 6.34 3.33 0.79
C SER A 51 6.75 4.76 1.14
N ASP A 52 5.77 5.62 1.43
CA ASP A 52 6.02 6.89 2.12
C ASP A 52 6.38 6.67 3.60
N ASN A 53 6.71 7.76 4.30
CA ASN A 53 6.97 7.78 5.75
C ASN A 53 5.67 7.80 6.59
N GLY A 54 4.57 7.28 6.07
CA GLY A 54 3.31 7.20 6.80
C GLY A 54 3.45 6.40 8.10
N SER A 55 2.79 6.86 9.17
CA SER A 55 2.91 6.30 10.53
C SER A 55 2.68 4.78 10.61
N ALA A 56 1.79 4.24 9.77
CA ALA A 56 1.56 2.80 9.69
C ALA A 56 2.76 2.04 9.11
N PHE A 57 3.45 2.60 8.11
CA PHE A 57 4.59 1.96 7.44
C PHE A 57 5.86 2.01 8.29
N ILE A 58 6.08 3.09 9.03
CA ILE A 58 7.24 3.22 9.93
C ILE A 58 7.03 2.56 11.31
N ALA A 59 5.88 1.92 11.53
CA ALA A 59 5.60 1.26 12.79
C ALA A 59 6.46 -0.02 12.94
N GLU A 60 7.01 -0.23 14.14
CA GLU A 60 7.85 -1.38 14.48
C GLU A 60 7.21 -2.72 14.09
N TYR A 61 5.90 -2.89 14.33
CA TYR A 61 5.15 -4.07 13.89
C TYR A 61 5.30 -4.43 12.41
N VAL A 62 5.42 -3.42 11.54
CA VAL A 62 5.58 -3.60 10.09
C VAL A 62 7.04 -3.84 9.76
N THR A 63 7.95 -3.06 10.34
CA THR A 63 9.40 -3.24 10.16
C THR A 63 9.85 -4.64 10.57
N ASP A 64 9.44 -5.12 11.74
CA ASP A 64 9.76 -6.46 12.24
C ASP A 64 9.20 -7.56 11.34
N TYR A 65 7.97 -7.37 10.86
CA TYR A 65 7.35 -8.33 9.96
C TYR A 65 8.13 -8.42 8.65
N LEU A 66 8.44 -7.30 8.01
CA LEU A 66 9.18 -7.28 6.75
C LEU A 66 10.57 -7.91 6.90
N ALA A 67 11.27 -7.61 8.00
CA ALA A 67 12.53 -8.25 8.33
C ALA A 67 12.38 -9.78 8.51
N SER A 68 11.32 -10.23 9.18
CA SER A 68 11.07 -11.67 9.41
C SER A 68 10.83 -12.48 8.13
N VAL A 69 10.39 -11.82 7.06
CA VAL A 69 10.13 -12.43 5.75
C VAL A 69 11.16 -12.04 4.69
N ASN A 70 12.30 -11.47 5.09
CA ASN A 70 13.39 -11.04 4.20
C ASN A 70 12.95 -10.07 3.09
N VAL A 71 12.00 -9.19 3.40
CA VAL A 71 11.57 -8.09 2.51
C VAL A 71 12.29 -6.82 2.94
N GLU A 72 13.06 -6.22 2.04
CA GLU A 72 13.71 -4.94 2.29
C GLU A 72 12.67 -3.81 2.38
N GLN A 73 12.72 -3.02 3.45
CA GLN A 73 11.85 -1.85 3.59
C GLN A 73 12.58 -0.60 3.09
N GLN A 74 12.01 0.06 2.07
CA GLN A 74 12.52 1.33 1.54
C GLN A 74 11.48 2.43 1.73
N PHE A 75 11.94 3.59 2.17
CA PHE A 75 11.10 4.78 2.26
C PHE A 75 11.42 5.74 1.12
N SER A 76 10.39 6.23 0.43
CA SER A 76 10.54 7.25 -0.59
C SER A 76 11.04 8.54 0.05
N SER A 77 12.17 9.06 -0.44
CA SER A 77 12.57 10.43 -0.11
C SER A 77 11.55 11.41 -0.71
N PRO A 78 11.43 12.64 -0.17
CA PRO A 78 10.53 13.66 -0.72
C PRO A 78 10.72 13.94 -2.23
N HIS A 79 11.88 13.59 -2.79
CA HIS A 79 12.27 13.87 -4.16
C HIS A 79 12.18 12.66 -5.11
N ASN A 80 11.74 11.49 -4.62
CA ASN A 80 11.68 10.28 -5.44
C ASN A 80 10.31 10.14 -6.16
N HIS A 81 9.99 11.14 -6.99
CA HIS A 81 8.67 11.35 -7.59
C HIS A 81 8.16 10.18 -8.44
N THR A 82 9.04 9.37 -9.02
CA THR A 82 8.65 8.42 -10.08
C THR A 82 7.92 7.18 -9.58
N SER A 83 8.32 6.62 -8.43
CA SER A 83 7.70 5.40 -7.88
C SER A 83 6.33 5.69 -7.27
N ASN A 84 6.23 6.77 -6.48
CA ASN A 84 4.97 7.22 -5.91
C ASN A 84 3.98 7.69 -6.99
N ALA A 85 4.46 8.25 -8.11
CA ALA A 85 3.58 8.69 -9.20
C ALA A 85 2.71 7.57 -9.79
N ILE A 86 3.18 6.32 -9.81
CA ILE A 86 2.39 5.19 -10.32
C ILE A 86 1.20 4.92 -9.39
N VAL A 87 1.48 4.82 -8.09
CA VAL A 87 0.46 4.57 -7.06
C VAL A 87 -0.52 5.75 -7.00
N GLU A 88 -0.03 6.98 -7.06
CA GLU A 88 -0.84 8.20 -7.09
C GLU A 88 -1.76 8.25 -8.32
N ARG A 89 -1.23 7.91 -9.50
CA ARG A 89 -2.03 7.86 -10.73
C ARG A 89 -3.14 6.83 -10.60
N PHE A 90 -2.83 5.63 -10.10
CA PHE A 90 -3.84 4.59 -9.88
C PHE A 90 -4.89 5.02 -8.85
N ASN A 91 -4.48 5.65 -7.75
CA ASN A 91 -5.38 6.18 -6.73
C ASN A 91 -6.40 7.15 -7.33
N ARG A 92 -5.99 8.04 -8.25
CA ARG A 92 -6.93 8.95 -8.95
C ARG A 92 -7.95 8.18 -9.78
N THR A 93 -7.50 7.20 -10.57
CA THR A 93 -8.39 6.36 -11.39
C THR A 93 -9.40 5.61 -10.52
N LEU A 94 -8.93 4.98 -9.44
CA LEU A 94 -9.78 4.22 -8.54
C LEU A 94 -10.82 5.11 -7.84
N ARG A 95 -10.43 6.31 -7.39
CA ARG A 95 -11.38 7.29 -6.82
C ARG A 95 -12.48 7.67 -7.80
N ALA A 96 -12.12 7.95 -9.06
CA ALA A 96 -13.09 8.30 -10.09
C ALA A 96 -14.07 7.14 -10.36
N ALA A 97 -13.55 5.90 -10.46
CA ALA A 97 -14.38 4.72 -10.65
C ALA A 97 -15.35 4.48 -9.48
N ILE A 98 -14.88 4.63 -8.24
CA ILE A 98 -15.73 4.51 -7.04
C ILE A 98 -16.84 5.58 -7.05
N ARG A 99 -16.52 6.83 -7.41
CA ARG A 99 -17.51 7.91 -7.47
C ARG A 99 -18.60 7.59 -8.49
N ILE A 100 -18.23 7.23 -9.72
CA ILE A 100 -19.18 6.90 -10.78
C ILE A 100 -20.10 5.75 -10.34
N ARG A 101 -19.55 4.73 -9.69
CA ARG A 101 -20.34 3.57 -9.24
C ARG A 101 -21.23 3.85 -8.02
N LYS A 102 -21.03 4.94 -7.29
CA LYS A 102 -21.91 5.39 -6.20
C LYS A 102 -23.07 6.25 -6.68
N GLU A 103 -22.90 6.93 -7.81
CA GLU A 103 -23.90 7.81 -8.43
C GLU A 103 -24.91 7.04 -9.31
N ASN A 104 -24.63 5.76 -9.60
CA ASN A 104 -25.54 4.81 -10.25
C ASN A 104 -26.14 3.86 -9.21
#